data_AF-A0A7V9A6D8-F1
#
_entry.id   AF-A0A7V9A6D8-F1
#
_cell.length_a   1.000
_cell.length_b   1.000
_cell.length_c   1.000
_cell.angle_alpha   90.00
_cell.angle_beta   90.00
_cell.angle_gamma   90.00
#
_symmetry.space_group_name_H-M   'P 1'
#
loop_
_entity.id
_entity.type
_entity.pdbx_description
1 polymer ?
#
loop_
_entity_poly.entity_id
_entity_poly.type
_entity_poly.pdbx_seq_one_letter_code
_entity_poly.pdbx_strand_id
1 'polypeptide(L)'
;MGDNIGAGSAAKATWIAQALMQEGDCRAYVALCDPAVVAGAQQAGIGASLQLSIGGQPDEIDGIPLKGMFEIVSLHAGRFAEDAPQHGGKTEFDMGPTVILLATNGLTLQVTTHRTSPWSLGQLTHCGLDPPAFQIIVAKGGNAPLAAYKDVCPNFIRVDTPGITSANMERLAYTHRRSPMYPFERDATWPPTQ
;
A
#
# COMPACT_ATOMS: atom_id res chain seq x y z
N MET A 1 -8.26 -1.34 3.55
CA MET A 1 -9.04 -0.09 3.42
C MET A 1 -8.39 1.07 4.16
N GLY A 2 -7.95 0.88 5.41
CA GLY A 2 -7.36 1.93 6.24
C GLY A 2 -6.05 2.58 5.76
N ASP A 3 -5.40 2.04 4.72
CA ASP A 3 -4.23 2.65 4.07
C ASP A 3 -4.48 2.80 2.55
N ASN A 4 -5.35 3.74 2.21
CA ASN A 4 -5.69 4.15 0.85
C ASN A 4 -4.93 5.45 0.50
N ILE A 5 -3.93 5.34 -0.36
CA ILE A 5 -3.00 6.44 -0.67
C ILE A 5 -3.72 7.58 -1.38
N GLY A 6 -4.69 7.25 -2.25
CA GLY A 6 -5.52 8.24 -2.92
C GLY A 6 -6.44 9.03 -1.97
N ALA A 7 -6.65 8.54 -0.74
CA ALA A 7 -7.37 9.25 0.32
C ALA A 7 -6.43 9.96 1.31
N GLY A 8 -5.13 10.02 1.02
CA GLY A 8 -4.14 10.79 1.78
C GLY A 8 -3.30 9.98 2.78
N SER A 9 -3.32 8.65 2.71
CA SER A 9 -2.55 7.83 3.65
C SER A 9 -1.02 7.91 3.43
N ALA A 10 -0.26 7.37 4.39
CA ALA A 10 1.21 7.37 4.34
C ALA A 10 1.80 6.21 3.51
N ALA A 11 0.99 5.25 3.06
CA ALA A 11 1.44 4.03 2.37
C ALA A 11 2.36 3.12 3.21
N LYS A 12 2.37 3.28 4.55
CA LYS A 12 3.27 2.54 5.44
C LYS A 12 2.58 1.45 6.24
N ALA A 13 1.26 1.27 6.12
CA ALA A 13 0.55 0.36 7.01
C ALA A 13 0.90 -1.11 6.73
N THR A 14 1.17 -1.90 7.76
CA THR A 14 1.74 -3.25 7.62
C THR A 14 0.76 -4.37 7.94
N TRP A 15 -0.47 -4.06 8.37
CA TRP A 15 -1.45 -5.05 8.87
C TRP A 15 -1.61 -6.30 7.99
N ILE A 16 -1.83 -6.12 6.68
CA ILE A 16 -1.99 -7.26 5.76
C ILE A 16 -0.65 -7.97 5.52
N ALA A 17 0.45 -7.21 5.40
CA ALA A 17 1.77 -7.79 5.20
C ALA A 17 2.19 -8.67 6.39
N GLN A 18 1.86 -8.24 7.62
CA GLN A 18 2.10 -9.04 8.83
C GLN A 18 1.27 -10.33 8.82
N ALA A 19 -0.03 -10.25 8.51
CA ALA A 19 -0.88 -11.44 8.44
C ALA A 19 -0.36 -12.43 7.38
N LEU A 20 -0.02 -11.95 6.18
CA LEU A 20 0.58 -12.78 5.13
C LEU A 20 1.93 -13.36 5.54
N MET A 21 2.72 -12.59 6.31
CA MET A 21 4.00 -13.07 6.81
C MET A 21 3.85 -14.20 7.84
N GLN A 22 2.82 -14.12 8.69
CA GLN A 22 2.53 -15.10 9.73
C GLN A 22 1.91 -16.38 9.19
N GLU A 23 0.99 -16.30 8.23
CA GLU A 23 0.33 -17.48 7.64
C GLU A 23 1.29 -18.29 6.77
N GLY A 24 2.19 -17.63 6.01
CA GLY A 24 3.15 -18.31 5.14
C GLY A 24 2.53 -18.95 3.88
N ASP A 25 3.37 -19.67 3.12
CA ASP A 25 3.00 -20.52 1.96
C ASP A 25 2.15 -19.87 0.86
N CYS A 26 2.16 -18.55 0.76
CA CYS A 26 1.43 -17.81 -0.25
C CYS A 26 2.36 -16.87 -1.03
N ARG A 27 2.28 -16.94 -2.37
CA ARG A 27 2.91 -15.96 -3.25
C ARG A 27 2.10 -14.67 -3.20
N ALA A 28 2.47 -13.76 -2.31
CA ALA A 28 1.77 -12.50 -2.11
C ALA A 28 2.67 -11.30 -2.41
N TYR A 29 2.04 -10.22 -2.86
CA TYR A 29 2.69 -8.94 -3.12
C TYR A 29 2.09 -7.83 -2.24
N VAL A 30 2.94 -6.96 -1.69
CA VAL A 30 2.54 -5.73 -0.98
C VAL A 30 3.43 -4.55 -1.36
N ALA A 31 2.82 -3.41 -1.67
CA ALA A 31 3.52 -2.13 -1.81
C ALA A 31 3.56 -1.37 -0.48
N LEU A 32 4.73 -0.83 -0.12
CA LEU A 32 4.95 0.03 1.05
C LEU A 32 5.83 1.24 0.67
N CYS A 33 5.69 2.36 1.37
CA CYS A 33 6.57 3.52 1.24
C CYS A 33 7.48 3.62 2.46
N ASP A 34 8.79 3.45 2.28
CA ASP A 34 9.80 3.56 3.33
C ASP A 34 11.16 3.96 2.73
N PRO A 35 11.46 5.27 2.61
CA PRO A 35 12.69 5.74 1.99
C PRO A 35 13.97 5.25 2.68
N ALA A 36 13.92 5.00 4.00
CA ALA A 36 15.08 4.55 4.76
C ALA A 36 15.46 3.12 4.39
N VAL A 37 14.46 2.25 4.21
CA VAL A 37 14.66 0.87 3.73
C VAL A 37 15.24 0.86 2.32
N VAL A 38 14.74 1.71 1.42
CA VAL A 38 15.29 1.82 0.06
C VAL A 38 16.77 2.24 0.10
N ALA A 39 17.12 3.27 0.87
CA ALA A 39 18.49 3.73 1.00
C ALA A 39 19.43 2.64 1.54
N GLY A 40 19.00 1.90 2.57
CA GLY A 40 19.76 0.77 3.11
C GLY A 40 19.95 -0.35 2.08
N ALA A 41 18.91 -0.67 1.31
CA ALA A 41 19.00 -1.69 0.27
C ALA A 41 19.93 -1.28 -0.89
N GLN A 42 19.92 0.00 -1.29
CA GLN A 42 20.84 0.51 -2.30
C GLN A 42 22.31 0.40 -1.87
N GLN A 43 22.59 0.61 -0.58
CA GLN A 43 23.94 0.46 -0.03
C GLN A 43 24.40 -1.00 0.00
N ALA A 44 23.49 -1.93 0.33
CA ALA A 44 23.79 -3.35 0.42
C ALA A 44 23.92 -4.04 -0.95
N GLY A 45 23.10 -3.61 -1.92
CA GLY A 45 23.10 -4.15 -3.29
C GLY A 45 22.21 -5.38 -3.49
N ILE A 46 21.97 -5.70 -4.76
CA ILE A 46 21.16 -6.84 -5.19
C ILE A 46 21.80 -8.16 -4.72
N GLY A 47 20.98 -9.10 -4.27
CA GLY A 47 21.38 -10.41 -3.75
C GLY A 47 21.77 -10.40 -2.26
N ALA A 48 21.93 -9.23 -1.63
CA ALA A 48 22.15 -9.16 -0.19
C ALA A 48 20.86 -9.49 0.59
N SER A 49 21.01 -10.17 1.72
CA SER A 49 19.94 -10.42 2.68
C SER A 49 20.12 -9.54 3.91
N LEU A 50 19.08 -8.79 4.27
CA LEU A 50 19.11 -7.85 5.39
C LEU A 50 18.00 -8.16 6.39
N GLN A 51 18.34 -8.05 7.68
CA GLN A 51 17.33 -7.96 8.73
C GLN A 51 16.75 -6.54 8.71
N LEU A 52 15.49 -6.41 8.30
CA LEU A 52 14.82 -5.11 8.13
C LEU A 52 13.64 -4.95 9.07
N SER A 53 13.24 -3.70 9.25
CA SER A 53 12.04 -3.26 9.94
C SER A 53 11.37 -2.24 9.02
N ILE A 54 10.30 -2.64 8.34
CA ILE A 54 9.75 -1.93 7.17
C ILE A 54 8.36 -1.37 7.47
N GLY A 55 8.16 -0.09 7.15
CA GLY A 55 6.88 0.58 7.34
C GLY A 55 6.43 0.57 8.79
N GLY A 56 5.14 0.84 9.01
CA GLY A 56 4.53 0.97 10.32
C GLY A 56 5.17 2.06 11.16
N GLN A 57 4.57 2.37 12.28
CA GLN A 57 5.20 3.16 13.33
C GLN A 57 4.55 2.77 14.65
N PRO A 58 5.32 2.48 15.70
CA PRO A 58 4.76 2.25 17.02
C PRO A 58 3.79 3.36 17.41
N ASP A 59 2.71 2.98 18.09
CA ASP A 59 1.66 3.89 18.58
C ASP A 59 0.83 4.61 17.50
N GLU A 60 1.03 4.29 16.22
CA GLU A 60 0.15 4.75 15.15
C GLU A 60 -0.87 3.70 14.71
N ILE A 61 -2.01 4.17 14.21
CA ILE A 61 -3.11 3.33 13.70
C ILE A 61 -2.71 2.50 12.46
N ASP A 62 -1.63 2.87 11.78
CA ASP A 62 -1.12 2.20 10.59
C ASP A 62 -0.36 0.88 10.93
N GLY A 63 -0.18 0.57 12.22
CA GLY A 63 0.38 -0.67 12.70
C GLY A 63 1.88 -0.62 12.98
N ILE A 64 2.44 -1.73 13.48
CA ILE A 64 3.85 -1.82 13.86
C ILE A 64 4.75 -2.16 12.67
N PRO A 65 6.05 -1.86 12.72
CA PRO A 65 6.97 -2.22 11.64
C PRO A 65 7.02 -3.72 11.35
N LEU A 66 7.03 -4.07 10.05
CA LEU A 66 7.19 -5.45 9.59
C LEU A 66 8.66 -5.84 9.72
N LYS A 67 8.97 -6.73 10.66
CA LYS A 67 10.35 -7.19 10.94
C LYS A 67 10.59 -8.55 10.33
N GLY A 68 11.70 -8.70 9.61
CA GLY A 68 12.05 -9.97 8.96
C GLY A 68 13.40 -9.93 8.26
N MET A 69 13.83 -11.10 7.80
CA MET A 69 14.95 -11.23 6.88
C MET A 69 14.42 -11.13 5.45
N PHE A 70 15.03 -10.28 4.64
CA PHE A 70 14.62 -10.05 3.26
C PHE A 70 15.82 -10.05 2.32
N GLU A 71 15.69 -10.74 1.20
CA GLU A 71 16.61 -10.67 0.08
C GLU A 71 16.28 -9.47 -0.81
N ILE A 72 17.29 -8.73 -1.26
CA ILE A 72 17.17 -7.66 -2.24
C ILE A 72 17.16 -8.27 -3.64
N VAL A 73 15.99 -8.35 -4.25
CA VAL A 73 15.81 -8.98 -5.57
C VAL A 73 16.20 -8.02 -6.69
N SER A 74 15.79 -6.76 -6.61
CA SER A 74 16.09 -5.75 -7.63
C SER A 74 15.94 -4.32 -7.11
N LEU A 75 16.60 -3.39 -7.80
CA LEU A 75 16.58 -1.95 -7.52
C LEU A 75 16.17 -1.19 -8.79
N HIS A 76 15.30 -0.20 -8.65
CA HIS A 76 14.68 0.51 -9.76
C HIS A 76 14.64 2.02 -9.50
N ALA A 77 14.64 2.82 -10.58
CA ALA A 77 14.43 4.27 -10.48
C ALA A 77 12.97 4.64 -10.19
N GLY A 78 12.02 3.72 -10.43
CA GLY A 78 10.60 3.89 -10.11
C GLY A 78 9.82 4.79 -11.06
N ARG A 79 10.32 5.02 -12.28
CA ARG A 79 9.68 5.87 -13.29
C ARG A 79 9.13 5.05 -14.43
N PHE A 80 7.82 5.15 -14.67
CA PHE A 80 7.14 4.37 -15.70
C PHE A 80 5.97 5.14 -16.31
N ALA A 81 5.56 4.68 -17.50
CA ALA A 81 4.42 5.22 -18.22
C ALA A 81 3.22 4.26 -18.18
N GLU A 82 2.01 4.82 -18.27
CA GLU A 82 0.74 4.12 -18.46
C GLU A 82 0.16 4.50 -19.83
N ASP A 83 0.03 3.49 -20.68
CA ASP A 83 -0.44 3.66 -22.06
C ASP A 83 -1.97 3.59 -22.16
N ALA A 84 -2.64 2.99 -21.16
CA ALA A 84 -4.09 2.90 -21.13
C ALA A 84 -4.72 4.17 -20.53
N PRO A 85 -5.93 4.57 -20.97
CA PRO A 85 -6.63 5.74 -20.43
C PRO A 85 -7.22 5.42 -19.04
N GLN A 86 -6.36 5.27 -18.03
CA GLN A 86 -6.72 4.99 -16.64
C GLN A 86 -6.60 6.26 -15.79
N HIS A 87 -7.38 6.32 -14.70
CA HIS A 87 -7.30 7.38 -13.68
C HIS A 87 -7.21 8.82 -14.21
N GLY A 88 -8.08 9.18 -15.16
CA GLY A 88 -8.12 10.54 -15.72
C GLY A 88 -7.03 10.82 -16.74
N GLY A 89 -6.40 9.78 -17.31
CA GLY A 89 -5.41 9.91 -18.37
C GLY A 89 -4.02 10.31 -17.87
N LYS A 90 -3.72 10.05 -16.59
CA LYS A 90 -2.35 10.22 -16.08
C LYS A 90 -1.46 9.16 -16.72
N THR A 91 -0.47 9.60 -17.48
CA THR A 91 0.45 8.72 -18.20
C THR A 91 1.78 8.53 -17.48
N GLU A 92 2.30 9.54 -16.77
CA GLU A 92 3.64 9.45 -16.16
C GLU A 92 3.58 9.24 -14.65
N PHE A 93 4.37 8.28 -14.15
CA PHE A 93 4.44 7.92 -12.73
C PHE A 93 5.88 7.94 -12.23
N ASP A 94 6.06 8.40 -10.99
CA ASP A 94 7.34 8.43 -10.30
C ASP A 94 7.16 7.97 -8.84
N MET A 95 7.59 6.74 -8.56
CA MET A 95 7.62 6.14 -7.22
C MET A 95 8.91 6.47 -6.45
N GLY A 96 9.82 7.18 -7.11
CA GLY A 96 11.21 7.36 -6.72
C GLY A 96 11.97 6.02 -6.66
N PRO A 97 13.23 6.05 -6.18
CA PRO A 97 13.99 4.85 -5.94
C PRO A 97 13.16 3.76 -5.25
N THR A 98 13.20 2.57 -5.81
CA THR A 98 12.34 1.46 -5.42
C THR A 98 13.17 0.19 -5.28
N VAL A 99 12.89 -0.59 -4.25
CA VAL A 99 13.50 -1.93 -4.05
C VAL A 99 12.41 -3.00 -4.05
N ILE A 100 12.71 -4.11 -4.71
CA ILE A 100 11.95 -5.35 -4.56
C ILE A 100 12.65 -6.23 -3.54
N LEU A 101 11.92 -6.59 -2.49
CA LEU A 101 12.39 -7.44 -1.41
C LEU A 101 11.61 -8.75 -1.40
N LEU A 102 12.30 -9.87 -1.18
CA LEU A 102 11.68 -11.18 -1.01
C LEU A 102 11.90 -11.66 0.42
N ALA A 103 10.81 -11.91 1.14
CA ALA A 103 10.85 -12.55 2.44
C ALA A 103 11.09 -14.06 2.30
N THR A 104 11.65 -14.68 3.32
CA THR A 104 11.92 -16.13 3.36
C THR A 104 10.68 -17.00 3.20
N ASN A 105 9.49 -16.48 3.51
CA ASN A 105 8.22 -17.19 3.39
C ASN A 105 7.49 -16.96 2.05
N GLY A 106 8.12 -16.27 1.09
CA GLY A 106 7.57 -16.00 -0.24
C GLY A 106 6.82 -14.67 -0.39
N LEU A 107 6.69 -13.86 0.67
CA LEU A 107 6.12 -12.51 0.56
C LEU A 107 7.05 -11.59 -0.23
N THR A 108 6.55 -11.02 -1.32
CA THR A 108 7.23 -10.00 -2.12
C THR A 108 6.80 -8.62 -1.69
N LEU A 109 7.75 -7.76 -1.33
CA LEU A 109 7.51 -6.36 -1.02
C LEU A 109 8.09 -5.47 -2.11
N GLN A 110 7.30 -4.52 -2.58
CA GLN A 110 7.82 -3.36 -3.29
C GLN A 110 7.88 -2.19 -2.32
N VAL A 111 9.09 -1.71 -2.05
CA VAL A 111 9.31 -0.59 -1.13
C VAL A 111 9.77 0.62 -1.94
N THR A 112 9.02 1.73 -1.85
CA THR A 112 9.21 2.95 -2.63
C THR A 112 9.66 4.11 -1.75
N THR A 113 10.28 5.15 -2.33
CA THR A 113 10.56 6.40 -1.61
C THR A 113 9.42 7.42 -1.70
N HIS A 114 8.59 7.36 -2.75
CA HIS A 114 7.39 8.19 -2.88
C HIS A 114 6.13 7.37 -2.62
N ARG A 115 5.13 8.01 -2.01
CA ARG A 115 3.80 7.42 -1.83
C ARG A 115 3.13 7.29 -3.19
N THR A 116 2.94 6.04 -3.65
CA THR A 116 2.36 5.78 -4.97
C THR A 116 1.10 4.95 -4.85
N SER A 117 -0.02 5.59 -5.20
CA SER A 117 -1.31 4.92 -5.35
C SER A 117 -1.26 3.85 -6.46
N PRO A 118 -1.98 2.72 -6.28
CA PRO A 118 -2.09 1.64 -7.26
C PRO A 118 -3.01 2.04 -8.43
N TRP A 119 -2.53 3.00 -9.23
CA TRP A 119 -3.23 3.59 -10.38
C TRP A 119 -2.82 2.96 -11.70
N SER A 120 -1.85 2.07 -11.70
CA SER A 120 -1.37 1.43 -12.93
C SER A 120 -0.76 0.09 -12.56
N LEU A 121 -0.97 -0.90 -13.41
CA LEU A 121 -0.28 -2.18 -13.29
C LEU A 121 1.24 -2.03 -13.51
N GLY A 122 1.65 -0.95 -14.19
CA GLY A 122 3.01 -0.47 -14.35
C GLY A 122 3.78 -0.35 -13.04
N GLN A 123 3.08 -0.13 -11.92
CA GLN A 123 3.67 -0.17 -10.58
C GLN A 123 4.41 -1.49 -10.33
N LEU A 124 3.88 -2.63 -10.78
CA LEU A 124 4.51 -3.94 -10.63
C LEU A 124 5.40 -4.26 -11.84
N THR A 125 4.85 -4.13 -13.05
CA THR A 125 5.48 -4.66 -14.26
C THR A 125 6.75 -3.92 -14.65
N HIS A 126 6.85 -2.62 -14.37
CA HIS A 126 8.08 -1.86 -14.58
C HIS A 126 9.25 -2.39 -13.72
N CYS A 127 8.94 -2.95 -12.54
CA CYS A 127 9.93 -3.58 -11.68
C CYS A 127 10.22 -5.04 -12.03
N GLY A 128 9.72 -5.53 -13.18
CA GLY A 128 9.90 -6.91 -13.63
C GLY A 128 9.05 -7.93 -12.88
N LEU A 129 8.06 -7.49 -12.10
CA LEU A 129 7.12 -8.39 -11.42
C LEU A 129 5.98 -8.78 -12.36
N ASP A 130 5.64 -10.07 -12.37
CA ASP A 130 4.54 -10.63 -13.15
C ASP A 130 3.27 -10.73 -12.27
N PRO A 131 2.24 -9.88 -12.46
CA PRO A 131 1.08 -9.86 -11.58
C PRO A 131 0.32 -11.20 -11.49
N PRO A 132 0.09 -11.96 -12.59
CA PRO A 132 -0.46 -13.31 -12.56
C PRO A 132 0.31 -14.34 -11.72
N ALA A 133 1.59 -14.11 -11.40
CA ALA A 133 2.37 -15.02 -10.57
C ALA A 133 1.95 -14.98 -9.08
N PHE A 134 1.27 -13.92 -8.65
CA PHE A 134 0.83 -13.74 -7.28
C PHE A 134 -0.59 -14.29 -7.07
N GLN A 135 -0.76 -15.00 -5.96
CA GLN A 135 -2.08 -15.42 -5.47
C GLN A 135 -2.82 -14.26 -4.81
N ILE A 136 -2.08 -13.33 -4.21
CA ILE A 136 -2.62 -12.16 -3.49
C ILE A 136 -1.81 -10.92 -3.88
N ILE A 137 -2.50 -9.86 -4.32
CA ILE A 137 -1.93 -8.53 -4.55
C ILE A 137 -2.62 -7.56 -3.61
N VAL A 138 -1.85 -6.96 -2.70
CA VAL A 138 -2.36 -5.95 -1.77
C VAL A 138 -2.25 -4.56 -2.40
N ALA A 139 -3.35 -4.11 -2.99
CA ALA A 139 -3.45 -2.76 -3.55
C ALA A 139 -3.96 -1.75 -2.51
N LYS A 140 -3.18 -0.70 -2.25
CA LYS A 140 -3.46 0.36 -1.26
C LYS A 140 -4.48 1.38 -1.76
N GLY A 141 -5.72 0.95 -1.98
CA GLY A 141 -6.82 1.81 -2.41
C GLY A 141 -8.21 1.19 -2.27
N GLY A 142 -9.24 2.03 -2.16
CA GLY A 142 -10.63 1.57 -1.99
C GLY A 142 -11.34 1.21 -3.30
N ASN A 143 -11.22 2.08 -4.31
CA ASN A 143 -11.81 1.89 -5.64
C ASN A 143 -10.78 1.99 -6.76
N ALA A 144 -9.74 2.81 -6.58
CA ALA A 144 -8.74 3.03 -7.61
C ALA A 144 -8.10 1.73 -8.17
N PRO A 145 -7.75 0.72 -7.35
CA PRO A 145 -7.20 -0.53 -7.86
C PRO A 145 -8.08 -1.27 -8.88
N LEU A 146 -9.40 -1.06 -8.87
CA LEU A 146 -10.28 -1.76 -9.81
C LEU A 146 -9.97 -1.43 -11.26
N ALA A 147 -9.60 -0.18 -11.56
CA ALA A 147 -9.32 0.20 -12.94
C ALA A 147 -8.00 -0.39 -13.44
N ALA A 148 -6.98 -0.44 -12.58
CA ALA A 148 -5.63 -0.88 -12.94
C ALA A 148 -5.39 -2.39 -12.86
N TYR A 149 -6.14 -3.11 -12.01
CA TYR A 149 -5.84 -4.51 -11.70
C TYR A 149 -6.90 -5.49 -12.23
N LYS A 150 -8.08 -5.03 -12.66
CA LYS A 150 -9.20 -5.93 -13.05
C LYS A 150 -8.87 -6.94 -14.14
N ASP A 151 -7.92 -6.61 -15.01
CA ASP A 151 -7.56 -7.45 -16.15
C ASP A 151 -6.64 -8.62 -15.73
N VAL A 152 -6.01 -8.54 -14.55
CA VAL A 152 -5.16 -9.59 -13.98
C VAL A 152 -5.68 -10.19 -12.67
N CYS A 153 -6.59 -9.49 -11.98
CA CYS A 153 -7.21 -9.91 -10.73
C CYS A 153 -8.72 -10.10 -10.93
N PRO A 154 -9.23 -11.34 -11.02
CA PRO A 154 -10.66 -11.59 -11.23
C PRO A 154 -11.50 -11.31 -9.98
N ASN A 155 -10.90 -11.29 -8.80
CA ASN A 155 -11.59 -11.13 -7.52
C ASN A 155 -11.01 -9.95 -6.74
N PHE A 156 -11.88 -9.14 -6.15
CA PHE A 156 -11.51 -8.00 -5.32
C PHE A 156 -12.16 -8.11 -3.94
N ILE A 157 -11.33 -8.18 -2.91
CA ILE A 157 -11.77 -8.24 -1.51
C ILE A 157 -11.35 -6.95 -0.83
N ARG A 158 -12.34 -6.19 -0.34
CA ARG A 158 -12.10 -4.99 0.46
C ARG A 158 -11.95 -5.40 1.92
N VAL A 159 -10.74 -5.33 2.43
CA VAL A 159 -10.45 -5.71 3.83
C VAL A 159 -10.57 -4.48 4.73
N ASP A 160 -11.37 -4.57 5.79
CA ASP A 160 -11.56 -3.54 6.82
C ASP A 160 -10.35 -3.42 7.76
N THR A 161 -9.20 -3.07 7.18
CA THR A 161 -7.97 -2.83 7.95
C THR A 161 -8.06 -1.52 8.74
N PRO A 162 -7.47 -1.46 9.95
CA PRO A 162 -7.20 -0.19 10.61
C PRO A 162 -6.31 0.73 9.74
N GLY A 163 -6.35 2.03 10.04
CA GLY A 163 -5.47 3.04 9.43
C GLY A 163 -6.16 4.40 9.30
N ILE A 164 -5.39 5.45 9.00
CA ILE A 164 -5.88 6.84 8.94
C ILE A 164 -6.95 7.10 7.87
N THR A 165 -7.11 6.19 6.91
CA THR A 165 -8.14 6.27 5.85
C THR A 165 -9.24 5.22 6.03
N SER A 166 -9.42 4.75 7.27
CA SER A 166 -10.50 3.83 7.65
C SER A 166 -11.87 4.37 7.23
N ALA A 167 -12.70 3.50 6.67
CA ALA A 167 -14.10 3.82 6.37
C ALA A 167 -14.96 3.90 7.65
N ASN A 168 -14.51 3.25 8.74
CA ASN A 168 -15.10 3.45 10.05
C ASN A 168 -14.52 4.72 10.70
N MET A 169 -15.30 5.79 10.67
CA MET A 169 -14.95 7.10 11.24
C MET A 169 -14.86 7.09 12.77
N GLU A 170 -15.51 6.16 13.46
CA GLU A 170 -15.44 6.03 14.92
C GLU A 170 -14.02 5.61 15.40
N ARG A 171 -13.19 5.05 14.50
CA ARG A 171 -11.78 4.71 14.78
C ARG A 171 -10.84 5.92 14.75
N LEU A 172 -11.32 7.09 14.33
CA LEU A 172 -10.51 8.28 14.13
C LEU A 172 -10.85 9.34 15.19
N ALA A 173 -9.82 9.90 15.81
CA ALA A 173 -9.97 10.92 16.85
C ALA A 173 -10.06 12.32 16.25
N TYR A 174 -11.28 12.82 16.05
CA TYR A 174 -11.52 14.18 15.54
C TYR A 174 -11.73 15.19 16.67
N THR A 175 -10.87 16.22 16.74
CA THR A 175 -10.93 17.28 17.76
C THR A 175 -11.69 18.53 17.32
N HIS A 176 -11.68 18.87 16.02
CA HIS A 176 -12.25 20.11 15.47
C HIS A 176 -13.33 19.87 14.40
N ARG A 177 -14.05 18.74 14.47
CA ARG A 177 -15.18 18.47 13.58
C ARG A 177 -16.39 19.33 13.98
N ARG A 178 -17.31 19.52 13.02
CA ARG A 178 -18.65 20.06 13.31
C ARG A 178 -19.39 19.11 14.25
N SER A 179 -20.16 19.67 15.18
CA SER A 179 -21.04 18.92 16.08
C SER A 179 -22.37 19.68 16.19
N PRO A 180 -23.54 19.03 16.01
CA PRO A 180 -23.69 17.60 15.75
C PRO A 180 -23.38 17.22 14.28
N MET A 181 -22.86 16.01 14.06
CA MET A 181 -22.57 15.43 12.75
C MET A 181 -22.79 13.91 12.77
N TYR A 182 -23.66 13.40 11.90
CA TYR A 182 -23.76 11.97 11.64
C TYR A 182 -22.48 11.47 10.96
N PRO A 183 -21.87 10.35 11.40
CA PRO A 183 -22.39 9.35 12.34
C PRO A 183 -21.95 9.50 13.81
N PHE A 184 -21.18 10.54 14.18
CA PHE A 184 -20.67 10.72 15.56
C PHE A 184 -21.80 10.97 16.55
N GLU A 185 -22.76 11.83 16.16
CA GLU A 185 -24.01 12.03 16.87
C GLU A 185 -25.14 11.45 15.99
N ARG A 186 -25.75 10.34 16.42
CA ARG A 186 -26.71 9.57 15.59
C ARG A 186 -28.04 10.27 15.36
N ASP A 187 -28.37 11.22 16.23
CA ASP A 187 -29.54 12.09 16.17
C ASP A 187 -29.27 13.41 15.42
N ALA A 188 -28.08 13.58 14.84
CA ALA A 188 -27.75 14.76 14.05
C ALA A 188 -28.72 14.94 12.87
N THR A 189 -29.43 16.08 12.85
CA THR A 189 -30.32 16.45 11.76
C THR A 189 -29.63 17.42 10.79
N TRP A 190 -29.75 17.19 9.49
CA TRP A 190 -29.36 18.15 8.45
C TRP A 190 -30.62 18.80 7.85
N PRO A 191 -31.03 20.00 8.30
CA PRO A 191 -32.15 20.68 7.67
C PRO A 191 -31.71 21.10 6.25
N PRO A 192 -32.55 20.86 5.21
CA PRO A 192 -32.29 21.45 3.90
C PRO A 192 -32.31 22.97 4.06
N THR A 193 -31.18 23.62 3.82
CA THR A 193 -31.14 25.06 3.62
C THR A 193 -31.93 25.37 2.35
N GLN A 194 -32.89 26.30 2.45
CA GLN A 194 -33.57 26.92 1.30
C GLN A 194 -32.55 27.55 0.34
#